data_AF-A0A3B0ZJ79-F1
#
_entry.id   AF-A0A3B0ZJ79-F1
#
_cell.length_a   1.000
_cell.length_b   1.000
_cell.length_c   1.000
_cell.angle_alpha   90.00
_cell.angle_beta   90.00
_cell.angle_gamma   90.00
#
_symmetry.space_group_name_H-M   'P 1'
#
loop_
_entity.id
_entity.type
_entity.pdbx_description
1 polymer ?
#
loop_
_entity_poly.entity_id
_entity_poly.type
_entity_poly.pdbx_seq_one_letter_code
_entity_poly.pdbx_strand_id
1 'polypeptide(L)'
;GKDWAPMQNAVRWQIYAPLNVSNGSGNSAKSRCKNNGSNGNSSTPVITNLYFMQFDIIVKDSVAAPETGWVFSTLVYDRNAPGKDAWEKMIPLGATWGNNPKIINLKPSALTPPVKVSLRLTQNWINPKAPQYSKSTLGWDGRLSGPNDGAVVNPAWTGVNYKHNGIASVGCLGCHSSAQYPMTSFLLPNVSYPPTTQAPPLSGDASAAALVLPVPGSKLWMQWFQSRNGYTAMGPKTSSGTMPVALDYDMVTAFKAIPMWQAAVKAALDKASQNKVKK
;
A
#
# COMPACT_ATOMS: atom_id res chain seq x y z
N GLY A 1 6.93 17.37 -4.47
CA GLY A 1 7.34 18.79 -4.43
C GLY A 1 6.45 19.64 -5.33
N LYS A 2 6.77 19.79 -6.62
CA LYS A 2 5.89 20.50 -7.59
C LYS A 2 4.69 19.66 -8.07
N ASP A 3 4.79 18.33 -8.04
CA ASP A 3 3.66 17.43 -8.37
C ASP A 3 2.62 17.31 -7.24
N TRP A 4 2.86 18.01 -6.12
CA TRP A 4 1.99 18.05 -4.96
C TRP A 4 1.73 19.49 -4.55
N ALA A 5 1.35 20.34 -5.51
CA ALA A 5 0.79 21.67 -5.19
C ALA A 5 -0.26 21.63 -4.05
N PRO A 6 -1.06 20.56 -3.87
CA PRO A 6 -1.97 20.41 -2.72
C PRO A 6 -1.31 20.36 -1.34
N MET A 7 -0.02 20.02 -1.24
CA MET A 7 0.73 19.91 0.03
C MET A 7 1.32 21.25 0.50
N GLN A 8 1.03 22.35 -0.18
CA GLN A 8 1.38 23.69 0.28
C GLN A 8 0.77 23.94 1.67
N ASN A 9 1.58 24.46 2.59
CA ASN A 9 1.24 24.71 4.00
C ASN A 9 0.90 23.46 4.83
N ALA A 10 1.14 22.25 4.32
CA ALA A 10 1.02 21.05 5.13
C ALA A 10 2.03 21.08 6.28
N VAL A 11 1.65 20.47 7.41
CA VAL A 11 2.55 20.30 8.55
C VAL A 11 3.78 19.53 8.11
N ARG A 12 4.94 20.02 8.56
CA ARG A 12 6.22 19.35 8.40
C ARG A 12 6.60 18.67 9.71
N TRP A 13 6.92 17.38 9.66
CA TRP A 13 7.52 16.66 10.77
C TRP A 13 8.98 16.40 10.50
N GLN A 14 9.78 16.56 11.54
CA GLN A 14 11.18 16.17 11.54
C GLN A 14 11.28 14.77 12.11
N ILE A 15 11.84 13.85 11.32
CA ILE A 15 12.17 12.51 11.77
C ILE A 15 13.66 12.25 11.62
N TYR A 16 14.18 11.27 12.35
CA TYR A 16 15.55 10.82 12.19
C TYR A 16 15.61 9.62 11.25
N ALA A 17 15.89 9.87 9.97
CA ALA A 17 15.91 8.87 8.91
C ALA A 17 16.84 9.28 7.76
N PRO A 18 17.37 8.34 6.96
CA PRO A 18 18.16 8.68 5.77
C PRO A 18 17.34 9.46 4.75
N LEU A 19 18.01 10.26 3.92
CA LEU A 19 17.32 10.96 2.83
C LEU A 19 16.72 9.95 1.85
N ASN A 20 15.49 10.23 1.44
CA ASN A 20 14.77 9.45 0.46
C ASN A 20 14.25 10.34 -0.67
N VAL A 21 14.59 9.98 -1.90
CA VAL A 21 14.15 10.71 -3.09
C VAL A 21 12.64 10.58 -3.31
N SER A 22 11.99 9.51 -2.81
CA SER A 22 10.55 9.29 -2.95
C SER A 22 9.68 10.18 -2.05
N ASN A 23 10.19 10.61 -0.89
CA ASN A 23 9.48 11.50 0.03
C ASN A 23 9.88 12.98 -0.13
N GLY A 24 10.73 13.29 -1.11
CA GLY A 24 11.18 14.65 -1.41
C GLY A 24 12.26 15.21 -0.48
N SER A 25 12.83 14.38 0.41
CA SER A 25 13.97 14.78 1.25
C SER A 25 15.33 14.64 0.55
N GLY A 26 15.44 13.80 -0.48
CA GLY A 26 16.63 13.68 -1.32
C GLY A 26 16.48 14.35 -2.69
N ASN A 27 17.59 14.89 -3.23
CA ASN A 27 17.66 15.29 -4.63
C ASN A 27 17.86 14.06 -5.52
N SER A 28 17.21 14.02 -6.68
CA SER A 28 17.39 12.97 -7.69
C SER A 28 17.34 13.60 -9.07
N ALA A 29 18.19 13.13 -9.99
CA ALA A 29 18.15 13.57 -11.39
C ALA A 29 16.80 13.25 -12.08
N LYS A 30 16.05 12.26 -11.56
CA LYS A 30 14.72 11.87 -12.04
C LYS A 30 13.61 12.72 -11.42
N SER A 31 13.85 13.35 -10.27
CA SER A 31 12.85 14.15 -9.56
C SER A 31 12.99 15.62 -9.94
N ARG A 32 11.92 16.21 -10.48
CA ARG A 32 11.83 17.67 -10.71
C ARG A 32 11.61 18.46 -9.42
N CYS A 33 11.54 17.78 -8.27
CA CYS A 33 11.29 18.41 -6.99
C CYS A 33 12.60 18.85 -6.34
N LYS A 34 12.66 20.11 -5.92
CA LYS A 34 13.71 20.57 -5.01
C LYS A 34 13.60 19.82 -3.68
N ASN A 35 14.74 19.51 -3.07
CA ASN A 35 14.83 19.05 -1.70
C ASN A 35 13.96 19.93 -0.77
N ASN A 36 13.20 19.29 0.12
CA ASN A 36 12.30 19.94 1.07
C ASN A 36 12.99 20.64 2.26
N GLY A 37 14.30 20.90 2.17
CA GLY A 37 15.13 21.52 3.20
C GLY A 37 15.78 20.53 4.16
N SER A 38 15.82 19.24 3.82
CA SER A 38 16.54 18.21 4.57
C SER A 38 18.02 18.17 4.16
N ASN A 39 18.94 18.02 5.11
CA ASN A 39 20.38 17.96 4.85
C ASN A 39 20.93 16.57 5.21
N GLY A 40 21.68 15.91 4.32
CA GLY A 40 22.27 14.59 4.57
C GLY A 40 22.50 13.75 3.31
N ASN A 41 22.53 12.42 3.47
CA ASN A 41 22.68 11.45 2.38
C ASN A 41 21.69 10.26 2.56
N SER A 42 21.67 9.33 1.60
CA SER A 42 20.77 8.17 1.60
C SER A 42 21.24 6.98 2.43
N SER A 43 22.45 7.01 2.99
CA SER A 43 23.05 5.89 3.74
C SER A 43 23.09 6.13 5.24
N THR A 44 22.95 7.39 5.69
CA THR A 44 23.09 7.79 7.09
C THR A 44 21.82 8.46 7.57
N PRO A 45 21.21 8.02 8.69
CA PRO A 45 20.09 8.73 9.29
C PRO A 45 20.43 10.18 9.65
N VAL A 46 19.57 11.10 9.25
CA VAL A 46 19.70 12.55 9.51
C VAL A 46 18.33 13.12 9.90
N ILE A 47 18.30 14.36 10.39
CA ILE A 47 17.04 15.07 10.57
C ILE A 47 16.45 15.35 9.19
N THR A 48 15.32 14.70 8.91
CA THR A 48 14.64 14.71 7.63
C THR A 48 13.23 15.27 7.79
N ASN A 49 12.87 16.24 6.94
CA ASN A 49 11.52 16.78 6.88
C ASN A 49 10.60 15.82 6.11
N LEU A 50 9.40 15.58 6.64
CA LEU A 50 8.29 14.90 5.99
C LEU A 50 7.07 15.81 5.97
N TYR A 51 6.21 15.65 4.98
CA TYR A 51 4.92 16.35 4.93
C TYR A 51 3.79 15.43 5.36
N PHE A 52 2.91 15.93 6.21
CA PHE A 52 1.75 15.19 6.67
C PHE A 52 0.62 15.23 5.63
N MET A 53 0.47 14.16 4.86
CA MET A 53 -0.48 14.08 3.72
C MET A 53 -1.70 13.19 3.98
N GLN A 54 -1.53 12.17 4.80
CA GLN A 54 -2.47 11.07 4.97
C GLN A 54 -2.37 10.53 6.39
N PHE A 55 -3.49 10.10 6.94
CA PHE A 55 -3.56 9.37 8.20
C PHE A 55 -4.61 8.26 8.09
N ASP A 56 -4.17 7.02 8.26
CA ASP A 56 -5.06 5.86 8.22
C ASP A 56 -5.49 5.47 9.63
N ILE A 57 -6.78 5.17 9.77
CA ILE A 57 -7.42 4.75 11.01
C ILE A 57 -8.04 3.39 10.71
N ILE A 58 -7.63 2.37 11.46
CA ILE A 58 -8.13 1.00 11.29
C ILE A 58 -8.75 0.59 12.62
N VAL A 59 -10.06 0.33 12.63
CA VAL A 59 -10.85 0.07 13.84
C VAL A 59 -11.43 -1.34 13.78
N LYS A 60 -11.23 -2.11 14.85
CA LYS A 60 -11.85 -3.42 15.01
C LYS A 60 -13.28 -3.24 15.50
N ASP A 61 -14.25 -3.49 14.63
CA ASP A 61 -15.67 -3.30 14.89
C ASP A 61 -16.49 -4.33 14.11
N SER A 62 -16.95 -5.38 14.79
CA SER A 62 -17.77 -6.43 14.19
C SER A 62 -19.23 -6.03 14.01
N VAL A 63 -19.70 -4.93 14.62
CA VAL A 63 -21.05 -4.41 14.40
C VAL A 63 -21.10 -3.68 13.07
N ALA A 64 -20.13 -2.79 12.83
CA ALA A 64 -20.02 -2.06 11.57
C ALA A 64 -19.51 -2.95 10.41
N ALA A 65 -18.62 -3.92 10.71
CA ALA A 65 -17.96 -4.75 9.72
C ALA A 65 -18.10 -6.26 10.06
N PRO A 66 -19.30 -6.85 9.98
CA PRO A 66 -19.53 -8.23 10.45
C PRO A 66 -18.75 -9.31 9.67
N GLU A 67 -18.40 -9.06 8.40
CA GLU A 67 -17.64 -10.03 7.60
C GLU A 67 -16.13 -10.00 7.89
N THR A 68 -15.57 -8.80 8.06
CA THR A 68 -14.11 -8.61 8.18
C THR A 68 -13.65 -8.42 9.62
N GLY A 69 -14.51 -7.87 10.46
CA GLY A 69 -14.21 -7.37 11.80
C GLY A 69 -13.52 -6.00 11.80
N TRP A 70 -13.30 -5.38 10.64
CA TRP A 70 -12.46 -4.19 10.50
C TRP A 70 -13.06 -3.11 9.59
N VAL A 71 -12.99 -1.87 10.07
CA VAL A 71 -13.25 -0.65 9.30
C VAL A 71 -11.94 0.07 9.06
N PHE A 72 -11.62 0.30 7.79
CA PHE A 72 -10.47 1.10 7.35
C PHE A 72 -10.97 2.47 6.95
N SER A 73 -10.38 3.52 7.49
CA SER A 73 -10.68 4.90 7.12
C SER A 73 -9.40 5.66 6.86
N THR A 74 -9.46 6.63 5.96
CA THR A 74 -8.31 7.45 5.61
C THR A 74 -8.71 8.92 5.70
N LEU A 75 -7.89 9.71 6.39
CA LEU A 75 -7.91 11.16 6.33
C LEU A 75 -6.80 11.65 5.39
N VAL A 76 -7.06 12.75 4.69
CA VAL A 76 -6.10 13.39 3.80
C VAL A 76 -6.06 14.89 4.03
N TYR A 77 -4.89 15.49 3.85
CA TYR A 77 -4.72 16.92 3.99
C TYR A 77 -5.35 17.67 2.80
N ASP A 78 -6.15 18.69 3.08
CA ASP A 78 -6.60 19.65 2.07
C ASP A 78 -6.23 21.07 2.49
N ARG A 79 -5.32 21.71 1.77
CA ARG A 79 -4.88 23.09 2.05
C ARG A 79 -6.05 24.09 2.07
N ASN A 80 -7.12 23.80 1.33
CA ASN A 80 -8.30 24.65 1.19
C ASN A 80 -9.39 24.33 2.24
N ALA A 81 -9.23 23.26 3.02
CA ALA A 81 -10.15 22.99 4.13
C ALA A 81 -10.08 24.12 5.18
N PRO A 82 -11.20 24.42 5.85
CA PRO A 82 -11.18 25.33 6.99
C PRO A 82 -10.32 24.74 8.11
N GLY A 83 -9.63 25.60 8.87
CA GLY A 83 -8.77 25.18 9.95
C GLY A 83 -7.53 26.06 10.09
N LYS A 84 -7.03 26.17 11.33
CA LYS A 84 -5.88 26.98 11.71
C LYS A 84 -4.56 26.26 11.45
N ASP A 85 -4.55 24.94 11.57
CA ASP A 85 -3.36 24.11 11.36
C ASP A 85 -3.63 22.95 10.38
N ALA A 86 -2.62 22.11 10.12
CA ALA A 86 -2.80 21.02 9.17
C ALA A 86 -3.66 19.87 9.69
N TRP A 87 -3.80 19.71 11.01
CA TRP A 87 -4.66 18.69 11.60
C TRP A 87 -6.13 19.04 11.42
N GLU A 88 -6.50 20.30 11.66
CA GLU A 88 -7.85 20.82 11.39
C GLU A 88 -8.20 20.78 9.89
N LYS A 89 -7.18 20.73 9.03
CA LYS A 89 -7.30 20.60 7.57
C LYS A 89 -7.27 19.16 7.05
N MET A 90 -7.25 18.17 7.93
CA MET A 90 -7.45 16.78 7.56
C MET A 90 -8.93 16.53 7.31
N ILE A 91 -9.26 16.06 6.11
CA ILE A 91 -10.63 15.69 5.76
C ILE A 91 -10.73 14.20 5.46
N PRO A 92 -11.88 13.56 5.71
CA PRO A 92 -12.07 12.17 5.31
C PRO A 92 -11.91 11.99 3.82
N LEU A 93 -11.04 11.07 3.39
CA LEU A 93 -11.04 10.52 2.04
C LEU A 93 -12.17 9.50 1.89
N GLY A 94 -12.32 8.62 2.87
CA GLY A 94 -13.36 7.60 2.86
C GLY A 94 -13.19 6.55 3.95
N ALA A 95 -14.10 5.56 3.91
CA ALA A 95 -14.10 4.39 4.77
C ALA A 95 -14.49 3.13 3.98
N THR A 96 -13.94 1.98 4.34
CA THR A 96 -14.32 0.67 3.81
C THR A 96 -14.35 -0.38 4.91
N TRP A 97 -15.33 -1.27 4.85
CA TRP A 97 -15.57 -2.33 5.84
C TRP A 97 -15.86 -3.69 5.18
N GLY A 98 -15.56 -3.80 3.89
CA GLY A 98 -15.75 -5.00 3.10
C GLY A 98 -15.28 -4.79 1.66
N ASN A 99 -14.94 -5.88 0.97
CA ASN A 99 -14.38 -5.80 -0.39
C ASN A 99 -15.43 -6.00 -1.50
N ASN A 100 -16.71 -6.21 -1.16
CA ASN A 100 -17.79 -6.51 -2.12
C ASN A 100 -17.38 -7.55 -3.20
N PRO A 101 -17.07 -8.81 -2.84
CA PRO A 101 -16.45 -9.81 -3.74
C PRO A 101 -17.25 -10.18 -4.98
N LYS A 102 -18.56 -9.90 -4.99
CA LYS A 102 -19.47 -10.21 -6.11
C LYS A 102 -19.47 -9.13 -7.21
N ILE A 103 -18.76 -8.01 -6.99
CA ILE A 103 -18.73 -6.89 -7.94
C ILE A 103 -17.49 -6.99 -8.80
N ILE A 104 -17.71 -7.30 -10.07
CA ILE A 104 -16.68 -7.30 -11.10
C ILE A 104 -17.03 -6.20 -12.10
N ASN A 105 -16.14 -5.21 -12.23
CA ASN A 105 -16.26 -4.13 -13.21
C ASN A 105 -15.00 -4.05 -14.07
N LEU A 106 -15.12 -4.42 -15.35
CA LEU A 106 -14.00 -4.42 -16.29
C LEU A 106 -13.98 -3.18 -17.20
N LYS A 107 -14.88 -2.21 -16.96
CA LYS A 107 -14.89 -0.97 -17.72
C LYS A 107 -13.58 -0.20 -17.47
N PRO A 108 -13.04 0.52 -18.47
CA PRO A 108 -11.84 1.34 -18.29
C PRO A 108 -11.94 2.31 -17.10
N SER A 109 -13.12 2.86 -16.83
CA SER A 109 -13.36 3.75 -15.69
C SER A 109 -13.18 3.11 -14.32
N ALA A 110 -13.11 1.78 -14.22
CA ALA A 110 -12.83 1.06 -12.98
C ALA A 110 -11.37 0.62 -12.86
N LEU A 111 -10.65 0.49 -13.98
CA LEU A 111 -9.32 -0.11 -14.07
C LEU A 111 -8.20 0.92 -14.28
N THR A 112 -8.44 1.95 -15.09
CA THR A 112 -7.42 2.95 -15.43
C THR A 112 -7.47 4.10 -14.44
N PRO A 113 -6.41 4.37 -13.66
CA PRO A 113 -6.36 5.51 -12.76
C PRO A 113 -6.38 6.85 -13.54
N PRO A 114 -7.03 7.90 -13.02
CA PRO A 114 -7.91 7.89 -11.86
C PRO A 114 -9.24 7.18 -12.16
N VAL A 115 -9.66 6.29 -11.26
CA VAL A 115 -10.90 5.51 -11.43
C VAL A 115 -12.12 6.28 -10.95
N LYS A 116 -13.29 5.93 -11.48
CA LYS A 116 -14.59 6.41 -11.00
C LYS A 116 -15.08 5.55 -9.84
N VAL A 117 -15.51 6.20 -8.75
CA VAL A 117 -16.13 5.51 -7.62
C VAL A 117 -17.45 4.87 -8.05
N SER A 118 -17.53 3.56 -7.86
CA SER A 118 -18.70 2.76 -8.20
C SER A 118 -19.73 2.78 -7.07
N LEU A 119 -20.95 3.21 -7.40
CA LEU A 119 -22.09 3.20 -6.48
C LEU A 119 -22.55 1.78 -6.11
N ARG A 120 -22.03 0.75 -6.79
CA ARG A 120 -22.33 -0.65 -6.45
C ARG A 120 -21.58 -1.10 -5.20
N LEU A 121 -20.48 -0.43 -4.82
CA LEU A 121 -19.68 -0.80 -3.66
C LEU A 121 -20.39 -0.40 -2.37
N THR A 122 -21.24 -1.27 -1.85
CA THR A 122 -22.05 -0.99 -0.64
C THR A 122 -21.24 -1.01 0.66
N GLN A 123 -19.98 -1.49 0.62
CA GLN A 123 -19.09 -1.59 1.78
C GLN A 123 -17.90 -0.61 1.68
N ASN A 124 -18.07 0.44 0.90
CA ASN A 124 -17.05 1.43 0.60
C ASN A 124 -17.70 2.80 0.37
N TRP A 125 -17.24 3.80 1.10
CA TRP A 125 -17.66 5.19 0.92
C TRP A 125 -16.45 6.06 0.64
N ILE A 126 -16.55 6.92 -0.37
CA ILE A 126 -15.53 7.92 -0.71
C ILE A 126 -16.18 9.29 -0.62
N ASN A 127 -15.50 10.21 0.06
CA ASN A 127 -15.93 11.59 0.16
C ASN A 127 -15.84 12.28 -1.23
N PRO A 128 -16.96 12.71 -1.84
CA PRO A 128 -16.92 13.38 -3.14
C PRO A 128 -16.16 14.71 -3.08
N LYS A 129 -16.13 15.36 -1.90
CA LYS A 129 -15.43 16.63 -1.65
C LYS A 129 -13.94 16.46 -1.34
N ALA A 130 -13.42 15.22 -1.27
CA ALA A 130 -11.98 15.01 -1.10
C ALA A 130 -11.19 15.63 -2.25
N PRO A 131 -9.98 16.18 -2.01
CA PRO A 131 -9.17 16.81 -3.02
C PRO A 131 -8.86 15.83 -4.15
N GLN A 132 -8.66 16.34 -5.36
CA GLN A 132 -8.49 15.48 -6.53
C GLN A 132 -7.29 14.53 -6.39
N TYR A 133 -6.19 15.00 -5.82
CA TYR A 133 -4.97 14.20 -5.69
C TYR A 133 -5.18 12.93 -4.85
N SER A 134 -6.01 13.00 -3.80
CA SER A 134 -6.26 11.85 -2.93
C SER A 134 -7.15 10.80 -3.57
N LYS A 135 -7.87 11.16 -4.64
CA LYS A 135 -8.72 10.24 -5.40
C LYS A 135 -7.98 9.61 -6.59
N SER A 136 -6.79 10.12 -6.93
CA SER A 136 -6.02 9.63 -8.08
C SER A 136 -5.47 8.21 -7.90
N THR A 137 -5.37 7.74 -6.66
CA THR A 137 -4.81 6.44 -6.30
C THR A 137 -5.84 5.47 -5.74
N LEU A 138 -7.15 5.75 -5.90
CA LEU A 138 -8.17 4.80 -5.47
C LEU A 138 -7.98 3.43 -6.16
N GLY A 139 -8.25 2.36 -5.41
CA GLY A 139 -8.19 1.00 -5.90
C GLY A 139 -9.30 0.70 -6.91
N TRP A 140 -9.26 -0.49 -7.48
CA TRP A 140 -10.18 -0.97 -8.51
C TRP A 140 -11.65 -0.67 -8.17
N ASP A 141 -12.34 -0.08 -9.14
CA ASP A 141 -13.74 0.38 -9.04
C ASP A 141 -13.99 1.50 -8.02
N GLY A 142 -12.92 2.15 -7.53
CA GLY A 142 -12.94 3.24 -6.55
C GLY A 142 -12.91 2.78 -5.09
N ARG A 143 -12.34 1.61 -4.81
CA ARG A 143 -12.09 1.14 -3.44
C ARG A 143 -11.15 2.09 -2.71
N LEU A 144 -11.42 2.31 -1.43
CA LEU A 144 -10.63 3.20 -0.59
C LEU A 144 -9.16 2.79 -0.63
N SER A 145 -8.34 3.78 -0.96
CA SER A 145 -6.90 3.72 -0.87
C SER A 145 -6.38 5.13 -0.71
N GLY A 146 -5.47 5.33 0.22
CA GLY A 146 -4.81 6.61 0.40
C GLY A 146 -3.85 6.95 -0.75
N PRO A 147 -3.50 8.24 -0.92
CA PRO A 147 -2.52 8.69 -1.90
C PRO A 147 -1.10 8.11 -1.77
N ASN A 148 -0.73 7.55 -0.61
CA ASN A 148 0.58 6.89 -0.42
C ASN A 148 0.49 5.35 -0.46
N ASP A 149 -0.68 4.79 -0.71
CA ASP A 149 -0.91 3.35 -0.67
C ASP A 149 -0.63 2.69 -2.03
N GLY A 150 -0.38 1.38 -2.02
CA GLY A 150 -0.01 0.60 -3.21
C GLY A 150 -1.16 0.27 -4.19
N ALA A 151 -2.28 0.99 -4.16
CA ALA A 151 -3.46 0.63 -4.93
C ALA A 151 -3.32 0.81 -6.44
N VAL A 152 -2.41 1.66 -6.91
CA VAL A 152 -2.12 1.82 -8.33
C VAL A 152 -0.75 1.22 -8.65
N VAL A 153 -0.75 0.23 -9.53
CA VAL A 153 0.49 -0.38 -10.03
C VAL A 153 0.84 0.29 -11.35
N ASN A 154 1.95 1.03 -11.38
CA ASN A 154 2.40 1.74 -12.57
C ASN A 154 3.93 1.66 -12.74
N PRO A 155 4.44 1.08 -13.83
CA PRO A 155 3.71 0.31 -14.87
C PRO A 155 3.30 -1.10 -14.38
N ALA A 156 2.43 -1.78 -15.14
CA ALA A 156 1.98 -3.15 -14.81
C ALA A 156 1.85 -4.04 -16.05
N TRP A 157 1.94 -5.36 -15.84
CA TRP A 157 1.48 -6.38 -16.79
C TRP A 157 0.18 -7.01 -16.29
N THR A 158 -0.73 -7.33 -17.21
CA THR A 158 -1.97 -8.07 -16.94
C THR A 158 -2.14 -9.16 -18.01
N GLY A 159 -1.77 -10.39 -17.67
CA GLY A 159 -1.54 -11.42 -18.68
C GLY A 159 -0.51 -10.93 -19.71
N VAL A 160 -0.84 -10.97 -21.00
CA VAL A 160 0.02 -10.49 -22.09
C VAL A 160 -0.03 -8.97 -22.33
N ASN A 161 -0.86 -8.23 -21.57
CA ASN A 161 -1.09 -6.81 -21.83
C ASN A 161 -0.27 -5.92 -20.91
N TYR A 162 0.61 -5.11 -21.49
CA TYR A 162 1.33 -4.06 -20.78
C TYR A 162 0.47 -2.82 -20.56
N LYS A 163 0.48 -2.29 -19.34
CA LYS A 163 -0.28 -1.11 -18.89
C LYS A 163 0.68 0.02 -18.55
N HIS A 164 1.05 0.81 -19.54
CA HIS A 164 1.99 1.93 -19.39
C HIS A 164 1.47 3.06 -18.50
N ASN A 165 0.14 3.27 -18.45
CA ASN A 165 -0.50 4.25 -17.56
C ASN A 165 -0.87 3.66 -16.18
N GLY A 166 -0.41 2.44 -15.92
CA GLY A 166 -0.75 1.69 -14.72
C GLY A 166 -2.18 1.15 -14.70
N ILE A 167 -2.49 0.49 -13.58
CA ILE A 167 -3.78 -0.14 -13.32
C ILE A 167 -4.15 -0.01 -11.84
N ALA A 168 -5.40 0.33 -11.57
CA ALA A 168 -5.96 0.30 -10.22
C ALA A 168 -6.17 -1.15 -9.78
N SER A 169 -5.70 -1.45 -8.57
CA SER A 169 -5.63 -2.78 -7.99
C SER A 169 -6.41 -2.85 -6.68
N VAL A 170 -5.80 -3.23 -5.58
CA VAL A 170 -6.47 -3.40 -4.28
C VAL A 170 -6.64 -2.08 -3.55
N GLY A 171 -7.71 -1.94 -2.77
CA GLY A 171 -7.79 -0.91 -1.73
C GLY A 171 -7.09 -1.34 -0.44
N CYS A 172 -7.18 -0.51 0.61
CA CYS A 172 -6.54 -0.78 1.91
C CYS A 172 -6.88 -2.17 2.44
N LEU A 173 -8.18 -2.52 2.46
CA LEU A 173 -8.66 -3.80 2.98
C LEU A 173 -8.09 -5.00 2.19
N GLY A 174 -8.08 -4.93 0.85
CA GLY A 174 -7.52 -6.00 0.02
C GLY A 174 -6.00 -6.18 0.23
N CYS A 175 -5.27 -5.07 0.33
CA CYS A 175 -3.84 -5.07 0.64
C CYS A 175 -3.54 -5.71 2.00
N HIS A 176 -4.24 -5.25 3.05
CA HIS A 176 -4.06 -5.74 4.41
C HIS A 176 -4.57 -7.17 4.62
N SER A 177 -5.49 -7.67 3.78
CA SER A 177 -5.95 -9.06 3.86
C SER A 177 -4.85 -10.10 3.60
N SER A 178 -3.71 -9.66 3.05
CA SER A 178 -2.51 -10.47 2.86
C SER A 178 -1.65 -10.62 4.12
N ALA A 179 -2.02 -9.98 5.24
CA ALA A 179 -1.29 -10.07 6.50
C ALA A 179 -1.34 -11.49 7.07
N GLN A 180 -0.24 -12.22 6.96
CA GLN A 180 -0.11 -13.60 7.41
C GLN A 180 1.34 -14.00 7.67
N TYR A 181 1.54 -15.13 8.36
CA TYR A 181 2.86 -15.71 8.55
C TYR A 181 2.87 -17.24 8.40
N PRO A 182 3.80 -17.83 7.60
CA PRO A 182 4.70 -17.12 6.68
C PRO A 182 3.91 -16.43 5.56
N MET A 183 4.50 -15.39 4.98
CA MET A 183 3.95 -14.75 3.80
C MET A 183 3.97 -15.73 2.63
N THR A 184 2.81 -16.01 2.03
CA THR A 184 2.66 -16.86 0.83
C THR A 184 1.83 -16.17 -0.27
N SER A 185 1.40 -14.93 -0.02
CA SER A 185 0.73 -14.05 -0.97
C SER A 185 1.39 -12.67 -0.94
N PHE A 186 1.47 -12.00 -2.08
CA PHE A 186 1.94 -10.62 -2.12
C PHE A 186 0.83 -9.64 -1.69
N LEU A 187 1.21 -8.44 -1.25
CA LEU A 187 0.26 -7.42 -0.79
C LEU A 187 -0.63 -6.87 -1.91
N LEU A 188 -0.14 -6.91 -3.16
CA LEU A 188 -0.92 -6.58 -4.35
C LEU A 188 -1.21 -7.87 -5.14
N PRO A 189 -2.24 -7.87 -6.02
CA PRO A 189 -2.51 -8.99 -6.90
C PRO A 189 -1.25 -9.42 -7.65
N ASN A 190 -0.83 -10.65 -7.50
CA ASN A 190 0.31 -11.19 -8.24
C ASN A 190 0.05 -12.65 -8.61
N VAL A 191 0.72 -13.10 -9.66
CA VAL A 191 0.64 -14.49 -10.11
C VAL A 191 1.45 -15.46 -9.23
N SER A 192 2.37 -14.95 -8.41
CA SER A 192 3.22 -15.75 -7.52
C SER A 192 3.58 -15.02 -6.22
N TYR A 193 4.17 -15.78 -5.29
CA TYR A 193 4.93 -15.25 -4.16
C TYR A 193 6.28 -15.98 -4.08
N PRO A 194 7.45 -15.31 -4.12
CA PRO A 194 7.66 -13.86 -4.31
C PRO A 194 6.99 -13.30 -5.59
N PRO A 195 6.69 -11.99 -5.64
CA PRO A 195 5.95 -11.41 -6.76
C PRO A 195 6.74 -11.51 -8.08
N THR A 196 6.08 -11.94 -9.14
CA THR A 196 6.66 -11.93 -10.49
C THR A 196 6.68 -10.50 -11.04
N THR A 197 7.80 -10.14 -11.67
CA THR A 197 7.99 -8.91 -12.44
C THR A 197 8.47 -9.21 -13.85
N GLN A 198 8.14 -8.37 -14.82
CA GLN A 198 8.58 -8.50 -16.20
C GLN A 198 9.01 -7.13 -16.76
N ALA A 199 10.06 -7.12 -17.57
CA ALA A 199 10.54 -5.91 -18.24
C ALA A 199 9.43 -5.31 -19.14
N PRO A 200 9.28 -3.98 -19.20
CA PRO A 200 8.43 -3.32 -20.18
C PRO A 200 8.76 -3.74 -21.63
N PRO A 201 7.78 -3.71 -22.54
CA PRO A 201 8.05 -3.92 -23.96
C PRO A 201 9.14 -2.94 -24.44
N LEU A 202 10.11 -3.44 -25.19
CA LEU A 202 11.17 -2.65 -25.84
C LEU A 202 12.13 -1.92 -24.86
N SER A 203 12.07 -2.18 -23.55
CA SER A 203 13.09 -1.69 -22.61
C SER A 203 14.16 -2.76 -22.39
N GLY A 204 15.41 -2.45 -22.74
CA GLY A 204 16.57 -3.27 -22.34
C GLY A 204 16.97 -3.12 -20.87
N ASP A 205 16.19 -2.38 -20.07
CA ASP A 205 16.53 -2.02 -18.69
C ASP A 205 15.73 -2.86 -17.68
N ALA A 206 16.40 -3.83 -17.07
CA ALA A 206 15.81 -4.68 -16.03
C ALA A 206 15.42 -3.90 -14.77
N SER A 207 15.99 -2.70 -14.55
CA SER A 207 15.62 -1.83 -13.41
C SER A 207 14.24 -1.17 -13.57
N ALA A 208 13.60 -1.32 -14.73
CA ALA A 208 12.25 -0.86 -15.02
C ALA A 208 11.17 -1.96 -14.92
N ALA A 209 11.48 -3.12 -14.34
CA ALA A 209 10.57 -4.26 -14.29
C ALA A 209 9.21 -3.91 -13.63
N ALA A 210 8.13 -4.28 -14.31
CA ALA A 210 6.75 -4.03 -13.90
C ALA A 210 6.16 -5.28 -13.23
N LEU A 211 5.31 -5.10 -12.20
CA LEU A 211 4.62 -6.23 -11.56
C LEU A 211 3.70 -6.94 -12.55
N VAL A 212 3.71 -8.28 -12.51
CA VAL A 212 2.80 -9.13 -13.29
C VAL A 212 1.57 -9.45 -12.45
N LEU A 213 0.47 -8.79 -12.76
CA LEU A 213 -0.80 -8.99 -12.09
C LEU A 213 -1.63 -10.04 -12.85
N PRO A 214 -2.50 -10.80 -12.14
CA PRO A 214 -3.53 -11.60 -12.78
C PRO A 214 -4.46 -10.73 -13.64
N VAL A 215 -5.11 -11.32 -14.63
CA VAL A 215 -6.13 -10.60 -15.43
C VAL A 215 -7.23 -10.07 -14.50
N PRO A 216 -7.58 -8.77 -14.56
CA PRO A 216 -8.62 -8.19 -13.70
C PRO A 216 -9.93 -8.97 -13.77
N GLY A 217 -10.55 -9.21 -12.60
CA GLY A 217 -11.77 -10.00 -12.47
C GLY A 217 -11.59 -11.53 -12.57
N SER A 218 -10.39 -12.04 -12.88
CA SER A 218 -10.12 -13.48 -12.84
C SER A 218 -10.22 -14.05 -11.43
N LYS A 219 -10.40 -15.38 -11.30
CA LYS A 219 -10.45 -16.06 -9.99
C LYS A 219 -9.23 -15.75 -9.11
N LEU A 220 -8.05 -15.63 -9.72
CA LEU A 220 -6.82 -15.29 -9.00
C LEU A 220 -6.82 -13.82 -8.58
N TRP A 221 -7.18 -12.88 -9.47
CA TRP A 221 -7.35 -11.46 -9.12
C TRP A 221 -8.30 -11.29 -7.95
N MET A 222 -9.45 -11.95 -8.01
CA MET A 222 -10.49 -11.85 -6.99
C MET A 222 -10.07 -12.38 -5.61
N GLN A 223 -8.93 -13.08 -5.47
CA GLN A 223 -8.42 -13.46 -4.15
C GLN A 223 -8.13 -12.25 -3.26
N TRP A 224 -7.76 -11.09 -3.80
CA TRP A 224 -7.51 -9.88 -3.01
C TRP A 224 -8.79 -9.08 -2.70
N PHE A 225 -9.93 -9.46 -3.27
CA PHE A 225 -11.19 -8.73 -3.15
C PHE A 225 -12.25 -9.52 -2.36
N GLN A 226 -11.80 -10.45 -1.52
CA GLN A 226 -12.67 -11.17 -0.59
C GLN A 226 -12.84 -10.37 0.71
N SER A 227 -14.04 -10.43 1.30
CA SER A 227 -14.29 -9.98 2.67
C SER A 227 -13.97 -11.14 3.62
N ARG A 228 -12.69 -11.32 3.95
CA ARG A 228 -12.26 -12.35 4.90
C ARG A 228 -12.32 -11.81 6.32
N ASN A 229 -12.60 -12.65 7.30
CA ASN A 229 -12.32 -12.29 8.68
C ASN A 229 -10.79 -12.27 8.90
N GLY A 230 -10.33 -11.55 9.92
CA GLY A 230 -8.90 -11.45 10.23
C GLY A 230 -8.22 -12.74 10.71
N TYR A 231 -8.97 -13.82 10.91
CA TYR A 231 -8.43 -15.14 11.28
C TYR A 231 -8.21 -16.06 10.07
N THR A 232 -8.63 -15.64 8.88
CA THR A 232 -8.52 -16.43 7.65
C THR A 232 -7.36 -15.93 6.80
N ALA A 233 -6.30 -16.73 6.68
CA ALA A 233 -5.17 -16.39 5.84
C ALA A 233 -5.59 -16.36 4.36
N MET A 234 -5.02 -15.40 3.63
CA MET A 234 -5.34 -15.20 2.22
C MET A 234 -4.57 -16.17 1.31
N GLY A 235 -3.27 -16.33 1.58
CA GLY A 235 -2.35 -17.04 0.71
C GLY A 235 -2.54 -18.56 0.75
N PRO A 236 -1.98 -19.28 -0.25
CA PRO A 236 -2.02 -20.73 -0.29
C PRO A 236 -1.21 -21.36 0.85
N LYS A 237 -1.38 -22.67 1.00
CA LYS A 237 -0.52 -23.51 1.85
C LYS A 237 0.96 -23.29 1.53
N THR A 238 1.80 -23.40 2.54
CA THR A 238 3.26 -23.45 2.42
C THR A 238 3.72 -24.66 1.61
N SER A 239 5.00 -24.71 1.25
CA SER A 239 5.63 -25.91 0.64
C SER A 239 5.50 -27.17 1.51
N SER A 240 5.37 -27.02 2.84
CA SER A 240 5.09 -28.11 3.77
C SER A 240 3.60 -28.48 3.88
N GLY A 241 2.72 -27.86 3.09
CA GLY A 241 1.28 -28.13 3.09
C GLY A 241 0.49 -27.50 4.25
N THR A 242 1.12 -26.63 5.04
CA THR A 242 0.49 -25.96 6.20
C THR A 242 -0.14 -24.64 5.76
N MET A 243 -1.31 -24.29 6.31
CA MET A 243 -1.88 -22.97 6.07
C MET A 243 -1.08 -21.89 6.82
N PRO A 244 -0.83 -20.73 6.20
CA PRO A 244 -0.32 -19.57 6.93
C PRO A 244 -1.26 -19.19 8.08
N VAL A 245 -0.68 -18.62 9.13
CA VAL A 245 -1.43 -18.02 10.23
C VAL A 245 -1.80 -16.61 9.83
N ALA A 246 -3.09 -16.27 9.85
CA ALA A 246 -3.54 -14.91 9.60
C ALA A 246 -3.09 -13.99 10.74
N LEU A 247 -2.75 -12.74 10.40
CA LEU A 247 -2.30 -11.74 11.37
C LEU A 247 -3.30 -10.60 11.51
N ASP A 248 -4.60 -10.88 11.37
CA ASP A 248 -5.68 -9.93 11.67
C ASP A 248 -5.50 -8.57 10.99
N TYR A 249 -5.17 -8.58 9.69
CA TYR A 249 -4.89 -7.38 8.88
C TYR A 249 -3.65 -6.56 9.29
N ASP A 250 -2.86 -7.01 10.27
CA ASP A 250 -1.63 -6.36 10.72
C ASP A 250 -0.43 -6.69 9.82
N MET A 251 -0.25 -5.81 8.83
CA MET A 251 0.87 -5.86 7.89
C MET A 251 2.21 -5.52 8.54
N VAL A 252 2.25 -4.75 9.63
CA VAL A 252 3.52 -4.40 10.29
C VAL A 252 4.10 -5.63 10.95
N THR A 253 3.25 -6.41 11.64
CA THR A 253 3.66 -7.67 12.24
C THR A 253 4.15 -8.66 11.18
N ALA A 254 3.39 -8.81 10.08
CA ALA A 254 3.71 -9.75 8.99
C ALA A 254 5.03 -9.43 8.26
N PHE A 255 5.20 -8.18 7.82
CA PHE A 255 6.31 -7.78 6.93
C PHE A 255 7.55 -7.29 7.66
N LYS A 256 7.40 -6.77 8.88
CA LYS A 256 8.50 -6.10 9.59
C LYS A 256 8.83 -6.81 10.89
N ALA A 257 7.88 -6.89 11.83
CA ALA A 257 8.18 -7.30 13.19
C ALA A 257 8.71 -8.74 13.26
N ILE A 258 8.01 -9.71 12.64
CA ILE A 258 8.45 -11.11 12.68
C ILE A 258 9.79 -11.30 11.96
N PRO A 259 10.01 -10.84 10.71
CA PRO A 259 11.31 -10.97 10.05
C PRO A 259 12.46 -10.31 10.82
N MET A 260 12.24 -9.12 11.39
CA MET A 260 13.25 -8.42 12.20
C MET A 260 13.59 -9.19 13.48
N TRP A 261 12.58 -9.71 14.17
CA TRP A 261 12.78 -10.54 15.36
C TRP A 261 13.57 -11.82 15.02
N GLN A 262 13.23 -12.50 13.92
CA GLN A 262 13.94 -13.70 13.47
C GLN A 262 15.41 -13.41 13.14
N ALA A 263 15.68 -12.30 12.45
CA ALA A 263 17.05 -11.87 12.16
C ALA A 263 17.83 -11.57 13.45
N ALA A 264 17.21 -10.90 14.43
CA ALA A 264 17.82 -10.61 15.72
C ALA A 264 18.11 -11.89 16.53
N VAL A 265 17.17 -12.83 16.58
CA VAL A 265 17.37 -14.14 17.25
C VAL A 265 18.51 -14.91 16.59
N LYS A 266 18.54 -14.99 15.25
CA LYS A 266 19.63 -15.64 14.51
C LYS A 266 20.98 -15.01 14.85
N ALA A 267 21.08 -13.69 14.82
CA ALA A 267 22.33 -12.98 15.14
C ALA A 267 22.79 -13.25 16.58
N ALA A 268 21.86 -13.36 17.54
CA ALA A 268 22.19 -13.70 18.92
C ALA A 268 22.72 -15.15 19.06
N LEU A 269 22.08 -16.12 18.37
CA LEU A 269 22.50 -17.52 18.36
C LEU A 269 23.86 -17.72 17.67
N ASP A 270 24.10 -17.03 16.56
CA ASP A 270 25.38 -17.08 15.84
C ASP A 270 26.52 -16.56 16.73
N LYS A 271 26.31 -15.45 17.45
CA LYS A 271 27.28 -14.91 18.43
C LYS A 271 27.53 -15.88 19.59
N ALA A 272 26.48 -16.49 20.14
CA ALA A 272 26.61 -17.46 21.23
C ALA A 272 27.40 -18.71 20.80
N SER A 273 27.21 -19.16 19.56
CA SER A 273 27.92 -20.30 18.99
C SER A 273 29.40 -20.00 18.74
N GLN A 274 29.72 -18.82 18.21
CA GLN A 274 31.11 -18.37 18.05
C GLN A 274 31.87 -18.25 19.38
N ASN A 275 31.19 -17.84 20.46
CA ASN A 275 31.79 -17.76 21.80
C ASN A 275 32.04 -19.14 22.42
N LYS A 276 31.30 -20.18 22.02
CA LYS A 276 31.53 -21.56 22.46
C LYS A 276 32.69 -22.24 21.74
N VAL A 277 33.02 -21.84 20.51
CA VAL A 277 34.15 -22.38 19.73
C VAL A 277 35.50 -21.74 20.14
N LYS A 278 35.45 -20.57 20.79
CA LYS A 278 36.64 -19.84 21.28
C LYS A 278 37.05 -20.18 22.72
N LYS A 279 36.35 -21.11 23.37
CA LYS A 279 36.69 -21.65 24.69
C LYS A 279 37.04 -23.12 24.55
#